data_AF-A0A975F978-F1
#
_entry.id   AF-A0A975F978-F1
#
_cell.length_a   1.000
_cell.length_b   1.000
_cell.length_c   1.000
_cell.angle_alpha   90.00
_cell.angle_beta   90.00
_cell.angle_gamma   90.00
#
_symmetry.space_group_name_H-M   'P 1'
#
loop_
_entity.id
_entity.type
_entity.pdbx_description
1 polymer ?
#
loop_
_entity_poly.entity_id
_entity_poly.type
_entity_poly.pdbx_seq_one_letter_code
_entity_poly.pdbx_strand_id
1 'polypeptide(L)'
;MDISLCLNPNSFPAASAEQAYQLFEDSWQGVLALYQNGDRYLLYLDTLSNDNLHDFSLAESFTYDDFLNLLMARGERDLHNFLTQLEDKSPALDYLDTETLDDIASYSFYMPNHPIPRYADTFSLAYFLDAILLSINTSPQWASHQVTIARIADDGRYIDEQLALHHIATQTHGQQLFQQFSQDDIKAVCTQAVMTVEFVSWYQELAAENKRRVFDKFKLACERQFQGAKPLFDSLINSDGIREIRFSAYSGGAIRILFKAMSDAKHAILLGFIKKSNSGGYTENIPKAEALFHQLQMRNNT
;
A
#
# COMPACT_ATOMS: atom_id res chain seq x y z
N MET A 1 4.69 -4.54 14.27
CA MET A 1 4.07 -4.59 12.94
C MET A 1 5.16 -4.34 11.92
N ASP A 2 5.11 -5.00 10.77
CA ASP A 2 6.08 -4.71 9.73
C ASP A 2 5.58 -3.58 8.82
N ILE A 3 6.39 -2.53 8.67
CA ILE A 3 6.09 -1.33 7.90
C ILE A 3 7.00 -1.31 6.68
N SER A 4 6.38 -1.37 5.49
CA SER A 4 7.12 -1.26 4.23
C SER A 4 7.20 0.20 3.82
N LEU A 5 8.42 0.66 3.57
CA LEU A 5 8.75 1.97 3.02
C LEU A 5 9.29 1.77 1.61
N CYS A 6 8.86 2.61 0.67
CA CYS A 6 9.41 2.63 -0.68
C CYS A 6 10.08 3.99 -0.90
N LEU A 7 11.41 4.00 -0.96
CA LEU A 7 12.16 5.23 -1.22
C LEU A 7 11.85 5.68 -2.66
N ASN A 8 11.38 6.92 -2.80
CA ASN A 8 10.89 7.47 -4.06
C ASN A 8 11.94 8.31 -4.77
N PRO A 9 12.64 7.78 -5.80
CA PRO A 9 13.72 8.49 -6.46
C PRO A 9 13.22 9.68 -7.28
N ASN A 10 11.90 9.75 -7.58
CA ASN A 10 11.30 10.89 -8.27
C ASN A 10 11.30 12.20 -7.45
N SER A 11 11.61 12.13 -6.15
CA SER A 11 11.73 13.31 -5.29
C SER A 11 13.17 13.82 -5.14
N PHE A 12 14.15 13.07 -5.65
CA PHE A 12 15.58 13.36 -5.59
C PHE A 12 16.14 13.75 -6.96
N PRO A 13 17.31 14.40 -7.02
CA PRO A 13 18.10 14.94 -5.90
C PRO A 13 17.55 16.26 -5.34
N ALA A 14 17.95 16.61 -4.12
CA ALA A 14 17.81 17.97 -3.59
C ALA A 14 18.83 18.93 -4.24
N ALA A 15 18.62 20.24 -4.09
CA ALA A 15 19.48 21.24 -4.72
C ALA A 15 20.88 21.38 -4.07
N SER A 16 21.07 20.89 -2.84
CA SER A 16 22.35 20.90 -2.15
C SER A 16 22.41 19.83 -1.05
N ALA A 17 23.61 19.50 -0.58
CA ALA A 17 23.82 18.57 0.53
C ALA A 17 23.11 19.02 1.83
N GLU A 18 23.15 20.32 2.16
CA GLU A 18 22.46 20.85 3.34
C GLU A 18 20.94 20.72 3.20
N GLN A 19 20.39 21.02 2.02
CA GLN A 19 18.96 20.84 1.78
C GLN A 19 18.56 19.37 1.80
N ALA A 20 19.38 18.48 1.21
CA ALA A 20 19.17 17.04 1.26
C ALA A 20 19.13 16.54 2.71
N TYR A 21 20.10 16.94 3.54
CA TYR A 21 20.11 16.60 4.96
C TYR A 21 18.82 17.03 5.65
N GLN A 22 18.45 18.30 5.53
CA GLN A 22 17.28 18.86 6.21
C GLN A 22 15.96 18.19 5.80
N LEU A 23 15.73 18.05 4.49
CA LEU A 23 14.50 17.45 3.98
C LEU A 23 14.42 15.95 4.27
N PHE A 24 15.54 15.24 4.15
CA PHE A 24 15.55 13.81 4.36
C PHE A 24 15.46 13.45 5.85
N GLU A 25 16.13 14.21 6.72
CA GLU A 25 15.93 14.13 8.17
C GLU A 25 14.45 14.34 8.53
N ASP A 26 13.81 15.41 8.05
CA ASP A 26 12.40 15.68 8.32
C ASP A 26 11.48 14.54 7.84
N SER A 27 11.77 13.96 6.67
CA SER A 27 11.03 12.79 6.17
C SER A 27 11.17 11.59 7.10
N TRP A 28 12.36 11.31 7.62
CA TRP A 28 12.59 10.21 8.57
C TRP A 28 12.02 10.49 9.95
N GLN A 29 11.99 11.74 10.40
CA GLN A 29 11.25 12.11 11.61
C GLN A 29 9.74 11.83 11.43
N GLY A 30 9.22 11.94 10.21
CA GLY A 30 7.87 11.49 9.86
C GLY A 30 7.71 9.98 9.99
N VAL A 31 8.67 9.20 9.50
CA VAL A 31 8.66 7.75 9.69
C VAL A 31 8.70 7.37 11.18
N LEU A 32 9.54 8.04 11.97
CA LEU A 32 9.63 7.83 13.42
C LEU A 32 8.34 8.22 14.15
N ALA A 33 7.58 9.19 13.64
CA ALA A 33 6.27 9.53 14.20
C ALA A 33 5.23 8.40 14.04
N LEU A 34 5.46 7.45 13.12
CA LEU A 34 4.64 6.23 13.00
C LEU A 34 5.05 5.12 13.98
N TYR A 35 6.24 5.22 14.58
CA TYR A 35 6.84 4.12 15.33
C TYR A 35 6.00 3.68 16.51
N GLN A 36 5.68 2.38 16.55
CA GLN A 36 5.15 1.71 17.72
C GLN A 36 6.13 0.64 18.20
N ASN A 37 6.10 0.35 19.50
CA ASN A 37 7.04 -0.59 20.10
C ASN A 37 6.88 -2.00 19.49
N GLY A 38 7.98 -2.53 18.94
CA GLY A 38 7.99 -3.83 18.25
C GLY A 38 7.71 -3.77 16.75
N ASP A 39 7.69 -2.57 16.16
CA ASP A 39 7.64 -2.42 14.71
C ASP A 39 8.98 -2.72 14.05
N ARG A 40 8.91 -3.34 12.86
CA ARG A 40 10.05 -3.54 11.97
C ARG A 40 9.84 -2.74 10.71
N TYR A 41 10.89 -2.10 10.21
CA TYR A 41 10.82 -1.26 9.04
C TYR A 41 11.65 -1.86 7.92
N LEU A 42 11.01 -2.08 6.77
CA LEU A 42 11.63 -2.60 5.56
C LEU A 42 11.72 -1.45 4.56
N LEU A 43 12.92 -1.16 4.08
CA LEU A 43 13.15 -0.09 3.11
C LEU A 43 13.43 -0.70 1.74
N TYR A 44 12.47 -0.54 0.84
CA TYR A 44 12.61 -0.92 -0.56
C TYR A 44 13.11 0.27 -1.36
N LEU A 45 14.15 0.03 -2.16
CA LEU A 45 14.65 0.97 -3.16
C LEU A 45 14.86 0.19 -4.45
N ASP A 46 14.35 0.74 -5.55
CA ASP A 46 14.64 0.25 -6.88
C ASP A 46 15.09 1.43 -7.75
N THR A 47 16.25 1.29 -8.37
CA THR A 47 16.86 2.33 -9.21
C THR A 47 17.27 1.74 -10.55
N LEU A 48 17.24 2.55 -11.60
CA LEU A 48 17.65 2.12 -12.94
C LEU A 48 19.13 1.67 -13.03
N SER A 49 19.95 2.08 -12.06
CA SER A 49 21.38 1.77 -11.97
C SER A 49 21.67 0.54 -11.10
N ASN A 50 20.68 -0.08 -10.45
CA ASN A 50 20.88 -1.11 -9.43
C ASN A 50 21.80 -0.65 -8.29
N ASP A 51 21.76 0.64 -7.93
CA ASP A 51 22.55 1.16 -6.82
C ASP A 51 22.06 0.53 -5.51
N ASN A 52 23.01 0.18 -4.63
CA ASN A 52 22.67 -0.16 -3.24
C ASN A 52 22.22 1.12 -2.49
N LEU A 53 21.59 0.94 -1.33
CA LEU A 53 21.08 2.06 -0.55
C LEU A 53 22.17 3.09 -0.17
N HIS A 54 23.37 2.64 0.20
CA HIS A 54 24.46 3.52 0.63
C HIS A 54 24.91 4.49 -0.47
N ASP A 55 24.91 4.03 -1.72
CA ASP A 55 25.32 4.82 -2.89
C ASP A 55 24.19 5.73 -3.41
N PHE A 56 22.98 5.63 -2.86
CA PHE A 56 21.84 6.43 -3.31
C PHE A 56 22.10 7.94 -3.15
N SER A 57 22.05 8.67 -4.26
CA SER A 57 22.33 10.11 -4.29
C SER A 57 21.14 10.91 -3.77
N LEU A 58 21.34 11.61 -2.65
CA LEU A 58 20.37 12.53 -2.07
C LEU A 58 20.52 13.96 -2.62
N ALA A 59 21.75 14.36 -2.93
CA ALA A 59 22.10 15.57 -3.69
C ALA A 59 23.39 15.34 -4.50
N GLU A 60 23.78 16.31 -5.31
CA GLU A 60 25.06 16.26 -6.03
C GLU A 60 26.23 16.04 -5.05
N SER A 61 26.98 14.96 -5.25
CA SER A 61 28.09 14.53 -4.38
C SER A 61 27.71 14.33 -2.90
N PHE A 62 26.45 14.00 -2.62
CA PHE A 62 25.96 13.70 -1.26
C PHE A 62 25.04 12.48 -1.31
N THR A 63 25.49 11.39 -0.69
CA THR A 63 24.86 10.07 -0.70
C THR A 63 24.11 9.76 0.60
N TYR A 64 23.43 8.63 0.64
CA TYR A 64 22.84 8.10 1.87
C TYR A 64 23.91 7.82 2.93
N ASP A 65 25.08 7.31 2.55
CA ASP A 65 26.17 7.08 3.50
C ASP A 65 26.70 8.39 4.11
N ASP A 66 26.83 9.44 3.29
CA ASP A 66 27.19 10.78 3.77
C ASP A 66 26.15 11.32 4.77
N PHE A 67 24.88 11.05 4.52
CA PHE A 67 23.79 11.41 5.44
C PHE A 67 23.91 10.69 6.79
N LEU A 68 24.17 9.38 6.81
CA LEU A 68 24.41 8.63 8.05
C LEU A 68 25.60 9.18 8.85
N ASN A 69 26.71 9.45 8.16
CA ASN A 69 27.91 10.04 8.76
C ASN A 69 27.62 11.42 9.36
N LEU A 70 26.82 12.23 8.66
CA LEU A 70 26.44 13.56 9.12
C LEU A 70 25.49 13.54 10.33
N LEU A 71 24.56 12.59 10.42
CA LEU A 71 23.71 12.38 11.61
C LEU A 71 24.59 12.13 12.85
N MET A 72 25.59 11.26 12.72
CA MET A 72 26.52 10.97 13.81
C MET A 72 27.35 12.19 14.21
N ALA A 73 27.83 12.96 13.23
CA ALA A 73 28.59 14.19 13.48
C ALA A 73 27.75 15.29 14.15
N ARG A 74 26.45 15.36 13.85
CA ARG A 74 25.50 16.32 14.44
C ARG A 74 24.89 15.86 15.76
N GLY A 75 25.07 14.59 16.13
CA GLY A 75 24.60 14.03 17.40
C GLY A 75 23.21 13.40 17.35
N GLU A 76 22.64 13.23 16.16
CA GLU A 76 21.33 12.60 15.90
C GLU A 76 21.40 11.06 16.00
N ARG A 77 21.81 10.58 17.18
CA ARG A 77 22.11 9.15 17.41
C ARG A 77 20.88 8.26 17.33
N ASP A 78 19.72 8.75 17.74
CA ASP A 78 18.50 7.95 17.76
C ASP A 78 18.04 7.66 16.33
N LEU A 79 18.03 8.68 15.46
CA LEU A 79 17.72 8.49 14.06
C LEU A 79 18.78 7.61 13.37
N HIS A 80 20.07 7.86 13.60
CA HIS A 80 21.13 7.00 13.05
C HIS A 80 20.95 5.52 13.47
N ASN A 81 20.67 5.26 14.75
CA ASN A 81 20.47 3.90 15.25
C ASN A 81 19.23 3.25 14.64
N PHE A 82 18.15 4.01 14.43
CA PHE A 82 16.97 3.54 13.73
C PHE A 82 17.30 3.14 12.29
N LEU A 83 17.99 4.01 11.55
CA LEU A 83 18.35 3.78 10.15
C LEU A 83 19.26 2.56 9.95
N THR A 84 20.21 2.36 10.86
CA THR A 84 21.11 1.18 10.82
C THR A 84 20.42 -0.14 11.20
N GLN A 85 19.20 -0.09 11.75
CA GLN A 85 18.38 -1.26 12.06
C GLN A 85 17.31 -1.55 11.00
N LEU A 86 17.18 -0.69 9.98
CA LEU A 86 16.28 -0.94 8.87
C LEU A 86 16.66 -2.23 8.15
N GLU A 87 15.65 -2.98 7.72
CA GLU A 87 15.88 -4.08 6.82
C GLU A 87 15.96 -3.54 5.39
N ASP A 88 17.19 -3.43 4.88
CA ASP A 88 17.46 -2.98 3.51
C ASP A 88 17.00 -4.03 2.50
N LYS A 89 16.15 -3.60 1.57
CA LYS A 89 15.62 -4.37 0.45
C LYS A 89 16.02 -3.73 -0.88
N SER A 90 17.30 -3.38 -1.03
CA SER A 90 17.86 -2.78 -2.25
C SER A 90 18.78 -3.77 -2.99
N PRO A 91 18.57 -4.03 -4.30
CA PRO A 91 17.44 -3.61 -5.10
C PRO A 91 16.15 -4.35 -4.72
N ALA A 92 15.00 -3.66 -4.79
CA ALA A 92 13.72 -4.19 -4.33
C ALA A 92 13.35 -5.53 -4.97
N LEU A 93 13.62 -5.66 -6.27
CA LEU A 93 13.23 -6.82 -7.09
C LEU A 93 13.79 -8.15 -6.56
N ASP A 94 14.95 -8.14 -5.89
CA ASP A 94 15.60 -9.34 -5.35
C ASP A 94 14.84 -9.96 -4.17
N TYR A 95 13.91 -9.21 -3.58
CA TYR A 95 13.18 -9.61 -2.37
C TYR A 95 11.69 -9.87 -2.62
N LEU A 96 11.24 -9.80 -3.87
CA LEU A 96 9.84 -9.98 -4.25
C LEU A 96 9.58 -11.39 -4.78
N ASP A 97 8.41 -11.93 -4.46
CA ASP A 97 7.95 -13.17 -5.09
C ASP A 97 7.52 -12.96 -6.55
N THR A 98 7.51 -14.04 -7.33
CA THR A 98 7.20 -13.98 -8.76
C THR A 98 5.79 -13.47 -9.06
N GLU A 99 4.80 -13.77 -8.21
CA GLU A 99 3.41 -13.28 -8.41
C GLU A 99 3.36 -11.76 -8.25
N THR A 100 4.04 -11.23 -7.25
CA THR A 100 4.14 -9.78 -7.00
C THR A 100 4.93 -9.09 -8.09
N LEU A 101 6.01 -9.70 -8.60
CA LEU A 101 6.77 -9.18 -9.74
C LEU A 101 5.94 -9.13 -11.02
N ASP A 102 5.19 -10.19 -11.32
CA ASP A 102 4.29 -10.24 -12.47
C ASP A 102 3.20 -9.16 -12.38
N ASP A 103 2.64 -8.96 -11.18
CA ASP A 103 1.70 -7.86 -10.93
C ASP A 103 2.38 -6.50 -11.13
N ILE A 104 3.52 -6.22 -10.50
CA ILE A 104 4.24 -4.93 -10.68
C ILE A 104 4.54 -4.66 -12.16
N ALA A 105 5.01 -5.65 -12.91
CA ALA A 105 5.32 -5.52 -14.34
C ALA A 105 4.08 -5.33 -15.24
N SER A 106 2.92 -5.79 -14.79
CA SER A 106 1.66 -5.71 -15.54
C SER A 106 0.94 -4.37 -15.38
N TYR A 107 1.36 -3.51 -14.45
CA TYR A 107 0.70 -2.24 -14.17
C TYR A 107 1.71 -1.09 -14.19
N SER A 108 1.40 -0.07 -14.98
CA SER A 108 2.14 1.19 -14.99
C SER A 108 1.27 2.32 -14.46
N PHE A 109 1.85 3.17 -13.62
CA PHE A 109 1.17 4.29 -12.99
C PHE A 109 1.80 5.63 -13.36
N TYR A 110 0.97 6.68 -13.34
CA TYR A 110 1.39 8.06 -13.52
C TYR A 110 0.71 8.94 -12.46
N MET A 111 1.22 10.17 -12.30
CA MET A 111 0.57 11.18 -11.45
C MET A 111 -0.27 12.13 -12.34
N PRO A 112 -1.60 12.17 -12.17
CA PRO A 112 -2.45 13.09 -12.93
C PRO A 112 -2.01 14.55 -12.77
N ASN A 113 -2.02 15.32 -13.87
CA ASN A 113 -1.61 16.73 -13.91
C ASN A 113 -0.13 17.02 -13.60
N HIS A 114 0.72 15.99 -13.58
CA HIS A 114 2.16 16.11 -13.40
C HIS A 114 2.92 15.50 -14.59
N PRO A 115 4.19 15.89 -14.81
CA PRO A 115 5.04 15.22 -15.77
C PRO A 115 5.16 13.72 -15.47
N ILE A 116 5.37 12.91 -16.52
CA ILE A 116 5.59 11.48 -16.35
C ILE A 116 6.82 11.26 -15.47
N PRO A 117 6.70 10.49 -14.37
CA PRO A 117 7.83 10.20 -13.48
C PRO A 117 8.93 9.44 -14.23
N ARG A 118 10.19 9.71 -13.89
CA ARG A 118 11.32 8.95 -14.42
C ARG A 118 11.33 7.51 -13.88
N TYR A 119 10.88 7.32 -12.65
CA TYR A 119 10.83 6.06 -11.94
C TYR A 119 9.36 5.72 -11.64
N ALA A 120 8.60 5.41 -12.70
CA ALA A 120 7.16 5.10 -12.58
C ALA A 120 6.91 3.82 -11.75
N ASP A 121 7.82 2.85 -11.85
CA ASP A 121 7.72 1.54 -11.19
C ASP A 121 7.72 1.64 -9.66
N THR A 122 8.29 2.72 -9.10
CA THR A 122 8.19 3.06 -7.67
C THR A 122 6.74 3.13 -7.20
N PHE A 123 5.82 3.65 -8.02
CA PHE A 123 4.40 3.73 -7.67
C PHE A 123 3.73 2.35 -7.72
N SER A 124 4.12 1.50 -8.69
CA SER A 124 3.66 0.11 -8.75
C SER A 124 4.12 -0.65 -7.51
N LEU A 125 5.40 -0.55 -7.17
CA LEU A 125 6.00 -1.16 -5.99
C LEU A 125 5.25 -0.75 -4.72
N ALA A 126 5.03 0.56 -4.51
CA ALA A 126 4.30 1.06 -3.36
C ALA A 126 2.85 0.56 -3.31
N TYR A 127 2.16 0.50 -4.45
CA TYR A 127 0.78 0.04 -4.52
C TYR A 127 0.61 -1.44 -4.16
N PHE A 128 1.46 -2.31 -4.70
CA PHE A 128 1.35 -3.78 -4.53
C PHE A 128 1.90 -4.25 -3.18
N LEU A 129 2.91 -3.57 -2.65
CA LEU A 129 3.42 -3.82 -1.31
C LEU A 129 2.62 -3.13 -0.20
N ASP A 130 1.65 -2.28 -0.56
CA ASP A 130 0.98 -1.39 0.39
C ASP A 130 2.01 -0.58 1.21
N ALA A 131 3.11 -0.19 0.56
CA ALA A 131 4.21 0.51 1.18
C ALA A 131 3.95 2.02 1.21
N ILE A 132 4.46 2.68 2.24
CA ILE A 132 4.45 4.13 2.34
C ILE A 132 5.57 4.68 1.46
N LEU A 133 5.24 5.56 0.52
CA LEU A 133 6.25 6.28 -0.26
C LEU A 133 7.04 7.20 0.66
N LEU A 134 8.36 7.05 0.68
CA LEU A 134 9.29 7.92 1.39
C LEU A 134 9.97 8.85 0.38
N SER A 135 9.77 10.15 0.53
CA SER A 135 10.30 11.17 -0.39
C SER A 135 10.92 12.32 0.39
N ILE A 136 11.50 13.27 -0.33
CA ILE A 136 11.79 14.61 0.18
C ILE A 136 10.89 15.66 -0.47
N ASN A 137 10.54 16.72 0.27
CA ASN A 137 9.61 17.75 -0.21
C ASN A 137 10.29 18.79 -1.12
N THR A 138 10.80 18.33 -2.26
CA THR A 138 11.49 19.16 -3.27
C THR A 138 10.54 19.82 -4.27
N SER A 139 9.28 19.43 -4.29
CA SER A 139 8.29 19.93 -5.25
C SER A 139 6.86 19.83 -4.69
N PRO A 140 5.93 20.69 -5.14
CA PRO A 140 4.58 20.77 -4.55
C PRO A 140 3.79 19.45 -4.55
N GLN A 141 4.04 18.56 -5.51
CA GLN A 141 3.37 17.25 -5.53
C GLN A 141 3.72 16.34 -4.34
N TRP A 142 4.81 16.65 -3.63
CA TRP A 142 5.26 15.91 -2.44
C TRP A 142 4.80 16.58 -1.13
N ALA A 143 3.99 17.64 -1.19
CA ALA A 143 3.57 18.41 -0.01
C ALA A 143 2.35 17.81 0.73
N SER A 144 1.81 16.69 0.25
CA SER A 144 0.66 15.98 0.84
C SER A 144 1.10 14.63 1.40
N HIS A 145 0.47 14.18 2.50
CA HIS A 145 0.66 12.83 3.04
C HIS A 145 0.01 11.72 2.19
N GLN A 146 -0.65 12.11 1.11
CA GLN A 146 -1.19 11.24 0.07
C GLN A 146 -0.77 11.72 -1.31
N VAL A 147 -0.34 10.79 -2.15
CA VAL A 147 -0.05 11.01 -3.57
C VAL A 147 -1.12 10.34 -4.41
N THR A 148 -1.74 11.10 -5.31
CA THR A 148 -2.69 10.55 -6.27
C THR A 148 -1.95 10.02 -7.50
N ILE A 149 -2.19 8.75 -7.81
CA ILE A 149 -1.72 8.10 -9.03
C ILE A 149 -2.91 7.60 -9.85
N ALA A 150 -2.68 7.33 -11.13
CA ALA A 150 -3.65 6.74 -12.03
C ALA A 150 -2.96 5.75 -12.98
N ARG A 151 -3.73 4.88 -13.62
CA ARG A 151 -3.19 3.76 -14.41
C ARG A 151 -3.00 4.11 -15.89
N ILE A 152 -1.96 3.56 -16.48
CA ILE A 152 -1.79 3.45 -17.93
C ILE A 152 -2.21 2.04 -18.35
N ALA A 153 -3.12 1.93 -19.32
CA ALA A 153 -3.51 0.66 -19.92
C ALA A 153 -2.38 0.05 -20.75
N ASP A 154 -2.45 -1.25 -21.02
CA ASP A 154 -1.46 -1.99 -21.83
C ASP A 154 -1.31 -1.43 -23.25
N ASP A 155 -2.36 -0.76 -23.77
CA ASP A 155 -2.37 -0.08 -25.06
C ASP A 155 -1.87 1.38 -24.99
N GLY A 156 -1.33 1.81 -23.84
CA GLY A 156 -0.81 3.14 -23.59
C GLY A 156 -1.87 4.20 -23.26
N ARG A 157 -3.16 3.85 -23.19
CA ARG A 157 -4.20 4.82 -22.83
C ARG A 157 -4.18 5.15 -21.34
N TYR A 158 -4.25 6.43 -21.03
CA TYR A 158 -4.49 6.90 -19.66
C TYR A 158 -5.89 6.49 -19.21
N ILE A 159 -5.97 5.89 -18.03
CA ILE A 159 -7.22 5.53 -17.39
C ILE A 159 -7.46 6.54 -16.27
N ASP A 160 -8.60 7.21 -16.33
CA ASP A 160 -9.04 8.17 -15.30
C ASP A 160 -9.59 7.43 -14.07
N GLU A 161 -8.75 6.56 -13.51
CA GLU A 161 -8.99 5.85 -12.28
C GLU A 161 -7.94 6.30 -11.28
N GLN A 162 -8.37 7.12 -10.33
CA GLN A 162 -7.47 7.67 -9.32
C GLN A 162 -7.33 6.70 -8.14
N LEU A 163 -6.09 6.61 -7.66
CA LEU A 163 -5.64 5.80 -6.53
C LEU A 163 -4.82 6.69 -5.62
N ALA A 164 -4.93 6.50 -4.31
CA ALA A 164 -4.11 7.20 -3.32
C ALA A 164 -3.03 6.27 -2.78
N LEU A 165 -1.79 6.76 -2.74
CA LEU A 165 -0.69 6.14 -2.01
C LEU A 165 -0.38 6.96 -0.76
N HIS A 166 -0.15 6.30 0.38
CA HIS A 166 0.39 6.96 1.56
C HIS A 166 1.82 7.43 1.29
N HIS A 167 2.15 8.60 1.84
CA HIS A 167 3.37 9.31 1.50
C HIS A 167 3.91 10.09 2.70
N ILE A 168 5.22 10.02 2.91
CA ILE A 168 5.94 10.79 3.94
C ILE A 168 7.07 11.55 3.26
N ALA A 169 7.01 12.88 3.36
CA ALA A 169 8.09 13.78 2.97
C ALA A 169 8.43 14.81 4.06
N THR A 170 7.67 14.79 5.15
CA THR A 170 7.83 15.69 6.30
C THR A 170 7.40 14.97 7.57
N GLN A 171 7.83 15.48 8.73
CA GLN A 171 7.38 14.98 10.03
C GLN A 171 5.86 15.03 10.18
N THR A 172 5.24 16.08 9.65
CA THR A 172 3.78 16.29 9.72
C THR A 172 3.01 15.16 9.01
N HIS A 173 3.53 14.66 7.89
CA HIS A 173 2.88 13.55 7.17
C HIS A 173 2.82 12.29 8.02
N GLY A 174 3.91 11.97 8.72
CA GLY A 174 3.97 10.84 9.65
C GLY A 174 2.92 10.94 10.74
N GLN A 175 2.77 12.12 11.35
CA GLN A 175 1.76 12.36 12.38
C GLN A 175 0.32 12.22 11.85
N GLN A 176 0.07 12.71 10.63
CA GLN A 176 -1.24 12.58 9.97
C GLN A 176 -1.58 11.10 9.71
N LEU A 177 -0.62 10.35 9.18
CA LEU A 177 -0.78 8.91 8.94
C LEU A 177 -0.98 8.15 10.25
N PHE A 178 -0.21 8.45 11.32
CA PHE A 178 -0.41 7.84 12.64
C PHE A 178 -1.85 8.04 13.16
N GLN A 179 -2.35 9.28 13.07
CA GLN A 179 -3.72 9.61 13.48
C GLN A 179 -4.75 8.84 12.63
N GLN A 180 -4.55 8.81 11.32
CA GLN A 180 -5.42 8.05 10.41
C GLN A 180 -5.44 6.56 10.79
N PHE A 181 -4.27 5.96 11.05
CA PHE A 181 -4.13 4.53 11.31
C PHE A 181 -4.72 4.14 12.68
N SER A 182 -4.64 5.02 13.67
CA SER A 182 -5.19 4.77 15.00
C SER A 182 -6.73 4.82 15.06
N GLN A 183 -7.40 5.32 14.01
CA GLN A 183 -8.84 5.49 13.95
C GLN A 183 -9.55 4.48 13.03
N ASP A 184 -8.83 3.48 12.52
CA ASP A 184 -9.39 2.48 11.62
C ASP A 184 -10.49 1.64 12.29
N ASP A 185 -11.74 1.82 11.88
CA ASP A 185 -12.85 0.90 12.18
C ASP A 185 -13.46 0.37 10.89
N ILE A 186 -13.19 -0.91 10.58
CA ILE A 186 -13.67 -1.57 9.35
C ILE A 186 -15.19 -1.46 9.19
N LYS A 187 -15.96 -1.46 10.29
CA LYS A 187 -17.43 -1.36 10.24
C LYS A 187 -17.91 0.04 9.88
N ALA A 188 -17.11 1.07 10.18
CA ALA A 188 -17.42 2.45 9.87
C ALA A 188 -17.02 2.85 8.44
N VAL A 189 -16.19 2.04 7.76
CA VAL A 189 -15.64 2.37 6.42
C VAL A 189 -16.74 2.59 5.38
N CYS A 190 -17.84 1.82 5.44
CA CYS A 190 -18.71 1.67 4.30
C CYS A 190 -20.17 1.48 4.68
N THR A 191 -20.96 2.54 4.61
CA THR A 191 -22.39 2.51 4.91
C THR A 191 -23.21 1.66 3.93
N GLN A 192 -22.68 1.42 2.73
CA GLN A 192 -23.27 0.56 1.71
C GLN A 192 -22.92 -0.92 1.90
N ALA A 193 -21.99 -1.25 2.81
CA ALA A 193 -21.58 -2.61 3.06
C ALA A 193 -22.39 -3.24 4.21
N VAL A 194 -23.00 -4.40 3.93
CA VAL A 194 -23.58 -5.27 4.95
C VAL A 194 -22.57 -6.38 5.23
N MET A 195 -21.88 -6.29 6.36
CA MET A 195 -20.83 -7.25 6.74
C MET A 195 -21.42 -8.43 7.51
N THR A 196 -21.04 -9.65 7.13
CA THR A 196 -21.33 -10.85 7.91
C THR A 196 -20.45 -10.92 9.16
N VAL A 197 -20.86 -11.76 10.12
CA VAL A 197 -20.04 -12.04 11.32
C VAL A 197 -18.75 -12.75 10.90
N GLU A 198 -18.83 -13.64 9.92
CA GLU A 198 -17.71 -14.42 9.39
C GLU A 198 -16.61 -13.53 8.82
N PHE A 199 -16.96 -12.50 8.05
CA PHE A 199 -15.98 -11.54 7.54
C PHE A 199 -15.32 -10.76 8.68
N VAL A 200 -16.12 -10.24 9.63
CA VAL A 200 -15.59 -9.45 10.74
C VAL A 200 -14.69 -10.29 11.63
N SER A 201 -15.08 -11.53 11.96
CA SER A 201 -14.26 -12.46 12.74
C SER A 201 -12.94 -12.77 12.03
N TRP A 202 -12.98 -13.11 10.74
CA TRP A 202 -11.77 -13.34 9.95
C TRP A 202 -10.85 -12.11 9.96
N TYR A 203 -11.39 -10.92 9.74
CA TYR A 203 -10.63 -9.68 9.78
C TYR A 203 -9.95 -9.48 11.15
N GLN A 204 -10.64 -9.76 12.25
CA GLN A 204 -10.09 -9.60 13.60
C GLN A 204 -8.97 -10.60 13.93
N GLU A 205 -8.92 -11.74 13.26
CA GLU A 205 -7.88 -12.75 13.42
C GLU A 205 -6.61 -12.47 12.59
N LEU A 206 -6.67 -11.52 11.65
CA LEU A 206 -5.51 -11.14 10.84
C LEU A 206 -4.40 -10.49 11.69
N ALA A 207 -3.15 -10.71 11.25
CA ALA A 207 -2.02 -9.92 11.70
C ALA A 207 -2.21 -8.43 11.33
N ALA A 208 -1.59 -7.52 12.10
CA ALA A 208 -1.80 -6.09 11.97
C ALA A 208 -1.55 -5.56 10.55
N GLU A 209 -0.53 -6.08 9.87
CA GLU A 209 -0.14 -5.74 8.50
C GLU A 209 -1.26 -6.08 7.51
N ASN A 210 -1.84 -7.29 7.63
CA ASN A 210 -2.93 -7.72 6.77
C ASN A 210 -4.26 -7.04 7.13
N LYS A 211 -4.49 -6.68 8.41
CA LYS A 211 -5.64 -5.85 8.79
C LYS A 211 -5.58 -4.50 8.09
N ARG A 212 -4.41 -3.85 8.12
CA ARG A 212 -4.20 -2.56 7.46
C ARG A 212 -4.48 -2.65 5.96
N ARG A 213 -3.87 -3.64 5.28
CA ARG A 213 -4.12 -3.89 3.84
C ARG A 213 -5.59 -4.12 3.53
N VAL A 214 -6.28 -4.93 4.33
CA VAL A 214 -7.73 -5.15 4.17
C VAL A 214 -8.49 -3.85 4.33
N PHE A 215 -8.19 -3.06 5.36
CA PHE A 215 -8.86 -1.79 5.61
C PHE A 215 -8.70 -0.83 4.43
N ASP A 216 -7.47 -0.61 3.96
CA ASP A 216 -7.18 0.34 2.87
C ASP A 216 -7.82 -0.10 1.55
N LYS A 217 -7.69 -1.39 1.18
CA LYS A 217 -8.30 -1.90 -0.06
C LYS A 217 -9.83 -1.98 0.03
N PHE A 218 -10.39 -2.21 1.22
CA PHE A 218 -11.83 -2.20 1.43
C PHE A 218 -12.40 -0.78 1.35
N LYS A 219 -11.70 0.22 1.93
CA LYS A 219 -12.05 1.64 1.79
C LYS A 219 -12.05 2.06 0.32
N LEU A 220 -11.00 1.70 -0.43
CA LEU A 220 -10.93 1.95 -1.86
C LEU A 220 -12.08 1.26 -2.62
N ALA A 221 -12.44 0.02 -2.24
CA ALA A 221 -13.57 -0.67 -2.85
C ALA A 221 -14.89 0.07 -2.62
N CYS A 222 -15.07 0.66 -1.44
CA CYS A 222 -16.25 1.44 -1.09
C CYS A 222 -16.31 2.80 -1.81
N GLU A 223 -15.18 3.50 -1.95
CA GLU A 223 -15.08 4.73 -2.74
C GLU A 223 -15.48 4.47 -4.21
N ARG A 224 -15.17 3.27 -4.73
CA ARG A 224 -15.55 2.80 -6.07
C ARG A 224 -16.93 2.17 -6.15
N GLN A 225 -17.70 2.16 -5.06
CA GLN A 225 -19.02 1.52 -4.99
C GLN A 225 -18.99 0.05 -5.46
N PHE A 226 -17.88 -0.64 -5.17
CA PHE A 226 -17.59 -2.01 -5.58
C PHE A 226 -17.64 -2.23 -7.10
N GLN A 227 -17.43 -1.17 -7.91
CA GLN A 227 -17.35 -1.23 -9.36
C GLN A 227 -15.91 -1.27 -9.85
N GLY A 228 -15.70 -1.88 -11.02
CA GLY A 228 -14.39 -1.98 -11.66
C GLY A 228 -13.98 -3.42 -11.95
N ALA A 229 -12.72 -3.58 -12.34
CA ALA A 229 -12.11 -4.85 -12.71
C ALA A 229 -10.74 -4.99 -12.01
N LYS A 230 -9.87 -5.85 -12.56
CA LYS A 230 -8.50 -6.02 -12.08
C LYS A 230 -7.75 -4.67 -12.11
N PRO A 231 -6.84 -4.43 -11.14
CA PRO A 231 -6.28 -5.40 -10.21
C PRO A 231 -7.14 -5.65 -8.96
N LEU A 232 -7.96 -4.69 -8.54
CA LEU A 232 -8.66 -4.76 -7.25
C LEU A 232 -9.85 -5.72 -7.24
N PHE A 233 -10.59 -5.83 -8.36
CA PHE A 233 -11.79 -6.63 -8.44
C PHE A 233 -11.68 -7.76 -9.47
N ASP A 234 -12.34 -8.88 -9.19
CA ASP A 234 -12.56 -9.93 -10.19
C ASP A 234 -13.94 -10.58 -10.02
N SER A 235 -14.42 -11.24 -11.08
CA SER A 235 -15.66 -12.01 -11.04
C SER A 235 -15.34 -13.50 -10.96
N LEU A 236 -16.01 -14.22 -10.05
CA LEU A 236 -15.76 -15.64 -9.88
C LEU A 236 -16.58 -16.47 -10.87
N ILE A 237 -15.88 -17.28 -11.66
CA ILE A 237 -16.48 -18.25 -12.59
C ILE A 237 -17.22 -19.32 -11.76
N ASN A 238 -18.41 -19.72 -12.21
CA ASN A 238 -19.28 -20.71 -11.53
C ASN A 238 -19.74 -20.29 -10.13
N SER A 239 -19.93 -19.00 -9.90
CA SER A 239 -20.62 -18.50 -8.73
C SER A 239 -21.90 -17.80 -9.15
N ASP A 240 -22.90 -17.77 -8.27
CA ASP A 240 -24.12 -16.98 -8.49
C ASP A 240 -23.81 -15.48 -8.32
N GLY A 241 -23.09 -14.88 -9.26
CA GLY A 241 -22.78 -13.44 -9.27
C GLY A 241 -21.89 -12.95 -8.12
N ILE A 242 -21.13 -13.84 -7.46
CA ILE A 242 -20.15 -13.46 -6.45
C ILE A 242 -18.92 -12.85 -7.13
N ARG A 243 -18.42 -11.76 -6.55
CA ARG A 243 -17.20 -11.08 -6.97
C ARG A 243 -16.21 -11.06 -5.81
N GLU A 244 -14.96 -10.78 -6.12
CA GLU A 244 -13.89 -10.69 -5.12
C GLU A 244 -13.19 -9.33 -5.15
N ILE A 245 -12.80 -8.85 -3.98
CA ILE A 245 -11.73 -7.86 -3.80
C ILE A 245 -10.44 -8.66 -3.61
N ARG A 246 -9.39 -8.34 -4.37
CA ARG A 246 -8.15 -9.12 -4.42
C ARG A 246 -6.90 -8.23 -4.33
N PHE A 247 -5.94 -8.67 -3.53
CA PHE A 247 -4.64 -8.02 -3.32
C PHE A 247 -3.67 -8.99 -2.61
N SER A 248 -2.39 -8.65 -2.55
CA SER A 248 -1.34 -9.50 -1.95
C SER A 248 -1.33 -9.41 -0.42
N ALA A 249 -1.07 -10.54 0.24
CA ALA A 249 -0.84 -10.60 1.69
C ALA A 249 0.59 -10.18 2.04
N TYR A 250 0.82 -9.70 3.26
CA TYR A 250 2.11 -9.17 3.70
C TYR A 250 3.24 -10.23 3.72
N SER A 251 2.95 -11.46 4.15
CA SER A 251 3.92 -12.57 4.26
C SER A 251 3.80 -13.62 3.15
N GLY A 252 3.35 -13.19 1.97
CA GLY A 252 3.11 -14.06 0.82
C GLY A 252 1.72 -14.68 0.79
N GLY A 253 1.30 -15.07 -0.42
CA GLY A 253 -0.07 -15.45 -0.72
C GLY A 253 -0.96 -14.23 -0.99
N ALA A 254 -2.25 -14.47 -1.19
CA ALA A 254 -3.14 -13.48 -1.78
C ALA A 254 -4.45 -13.38 -0.98
N ILE A 255 -4.80 -12.18 -0.50
CA ILE A 255 -6.04 -11.92 0.21
C ILE A 255 -7.19 -11.84 -0.80
N ARG A 256 -8.29 -12.51 -0.48
CA ARG A 256 -9.54 -12.47 -1.25
C ARG A 256 -10.69 -12.17 -0.30
N ILE A 257 -11.52 -11.19 -0.65
CA ILE A 257 -12.75 -10.86 0.08
C ILE A 257 -13.92 -11.07 -0.88
N LEU A 258 -14.79 -12.02 -0.55
CA LEU A 258 -15.95 -12.35 -1.36
C LEU A 258 -17.12 -11.43 -1.02
N PHE A 259 -17.72 -10.86 -2.06
CA PHE A 259 -18.86 -9.97 -1.91
C PHE A 259 -19.88 -10.18 -3.03
N LYS A 260 -21.11 -9.73 -2.79
CA LYS A 260 -22.19 -9.78 -3.78
C LYS A 260 -23.08 -8.55 -3.68
N ALA A 261 -23.55 -8.04 -4.82
CA ALA A 261 -24.48 -6.94 -4.85
C ALA A 261 -25.83 -7.33 -4.22
N MET A 262 -26.45 -6.37 -3.53
CA MET A 262 -27.79 -6.45 -2.96
C MET A 262 -28.70 -5.39 -3.62
N SER A 263 -29.96 -5.32 -3.19
CA SER A 263 -30.84 -4.20 -3.55
C SER A 263 -30.31 -2.86 -3.00
N ASP A 264 -30.83 -1.76 -3.52
CA ASP A 264 -30.59 -0.39 -3.01
C ASP A 264 -29.10 0.02 -2.98
N ALA A 265 -28.33 -0.43 -3.98
CA ALA A 265 -26.89 -0.19 -4.11
C ALA A 265 -26.05 -0.70 -2.92
N LYS A 266 -26.61 -1.57 -2.07
CA LYS A 266 -25.87 -2.22 -0.98
C LYS A 266 -25.07 -3.41 -1.50
N HIS A 267 -24.02 -3.76 -0.77
CA HIS A 267 -23.17 -4.90 -1.07
C HIS A 267 -23.03 -5.78 0.19
N ALA A 268 -23.28 -7.07 0.06
CA ALA A 268 -23.01 -8.04 1.10
C ALA A 268 -21.54 -8.40 1.09
N ILE A 269 -20.84 -8.17 2.21
CA ILE A 269 -19.45 -8.57 2.41
C ILE A 269 -19.45 -9.88 3.19
N LEU A 270 -19.15 -10.96 2.50
CA LEU A 270 -19.55 -12.31 2.90
C LEU A 270 -18.49 -13.02 3.74
N LEU A 271 -17.25 -13.02 3.29
CA LEU A 271 -16.11 -13.58 4.00
C LEU A 271 -14.80 -13.13 3.35
N GLY A 272 -13.69 -13.30 4.06
CA GLY A 272 -12.35 -13.19 3.47
C GLY A 272 -11.49 -14.42 3.76
N PHE A 273 -10.44 -14.61 2.97
CA PHE A 273 -9.45 -15.67 3.16
C PHE A 273 -8.10 -15.30 2.52
N ILE A 274 -7.03 -15.97 2.97
CA ILE A 274 -5.69 -15.87 2.37
C ILE A 274 -5.43 -17.13 1.53
N LYS A 275 -5.30 -16.93 0.23
CA LYS A 275 -4.98 -17.94 -0.77
C LYS A 275 -3.48 -18.22 -0.78
N LYS A 276 -3.08 -19.50 -0.66
CA LYS A 276 -1.67 -19.93 -0.71
C LYS A 276 -1.24 -20.55 -2.05
N SER A 277 -2.18 -20.77 -2.98
CA SER A 277 -1.92 -21.35 -4.31
C SER A 277 -3.04 -20.98 -5.27
N ASN A 278 -2.80 -21.06 -6.58
CA ASN A 278 -3.70 -20.52 -7.63
C ASN A 278 -5.16 -20.98 -7.60
N SER A 279 -5.46 -22.17 -7.06
CA SER A 279 -6.82 -22.69 -6.87
C SER A 279 -7.21 -22.85 -5.39
N GLY A 280 -6.31 -22.54 -4.46
CA GLY A 280 -6.53 -22.75 -3.03
C GLY A 280 -7.66 -21.89 -2.47
N GLY A 281 -8.52 -22.51 -1.64
CA GLY A 281 -9.55 -21.82 -0.88
C GLY A 281 -10.90 -21.64 -1.59
N TYR A 282 -10.94 -21.51 -2.92
CA TYR A 282 -12.21 -21.21 -3.62
C TYR A 282 -13.28 -22.31 -3.50
N THR A 283 -12.89 -23.59 -3.58
CA THR A 283 -13.81 -24.73 -3.47
C THR A 283 -14.57 -24.77 -2.15
N GLU A 284 -13.95 -24.28 -1.07
CA GLU A 284 -14.56 -24.20 0.26
C GLU A 284 -15.32 -22.88 0.46
N ASN A 285 -14.73 -21.77 0.01
CA ASN A 285 -15.21 -20.44 0.34
C ASN A 285 -16.37 -19.96 -0.55
N ILE A 286 -16.45 -20.37 -1.81
CA ILE A 286 -17.58 -19.98 -2.69
C ILE A 286 -18.91 -20.53 -2.15
N PRO A 287 -19.08 -21.84 -1.88
CA PRO A 287 -20.34 -22.36 -1.34
C PRO A 287 -20.73 -21.73 0.00
N LYS A 288 -19.73 -21.46 0.85
CA LYS A 288 -19.94 -20.78 2.14
C LYS A 288 -20.46 -19.35 1.94
N ALA A 289 -19.88 -18.59 1.01
CA ALA A 289 -20.32 -17.24 0.68
C ALA A 289 -21.76 -17.23 0.12
N GLU A 290 -22.12 -18.19 -0.74
CA GLU A 290 -23.48 -18.34 -1.27
C GLU A 290 -24.49 -18.63 -0.14
N ALA A 291 -24.17 -19.54 0.77
CA ALA A 291 -25.00 -19.83 1.93
C ALA A 291 -25.20 -18.60 2.83
N LEU A 292 -24.15 -17.83 3.10
CA LEU A 292 -24.23 -16.59 3.89
C LEU A 292 -25.11 -15.54 3.20
N PHE A 293 -24.99 -15.41 1.88
CA PHE A 293 -25.82 -14.47 1.12
C PHE A 293 -27.30 -14.83 1.21
N HIS A 294 -27.65 -16.12 1.05
CA HIS A 294 -29.03 -16.58 1.21
C HIS A 294 -29.58 -16.31 2.61
N GLN A 295 -28.79 -16.51 3.66
CA GLN A 295 -29.20 -16.18 5.04
C GLN A 295 -29.48 -14.69 5.22
N LEU A 296 -28.68 -13.80 4.62
CA LEU A 296 -28.90 -12.35 4.66
C LEU A 296 -30.20 -11.96 3.94
N GLN A 297 -30.49 -12.57 2.78
CA GLN A 297 -31.74 -12.30 2.05
C GLN A 297 -32.98 -12.72 2.84
N MET A 298 -32.94 -13.87 3.52
CA MET A 298 -34.06 -14.35 4.33
C MET A 298 -34.37 -13.44 5.52
N ARG A 299 -33.35 -12.83 6.15
CA ARG A 299 -33.52 -11.90 7.28
C ARG A 299 -34.11 -10.55 6.88
N ASN A 300 -33.93 -10.13 5.63
CA ASN A 300 -34.46 -8.85 5.13
C ASN A 300 -35.93 -8.95 4.65
N ASN A 301 -36.46 -10.16 4.53
CA ASN A 301 -37.84 -10.44 4.09
C ASN A 301 -38.81 -10.72 5.27
N THR A 302 -38.33 -10.60 6.50
CA THR A 302 -39.09 -10.74 7.76
C THR A 302 -39.10 -9.41 8.50
#